data_AF-A0A099ZBA5-F1
#
_entry.id   AF-A0A099ZBA5-F1
#
_cell.length_a   1.000
_cell.length_b   1.000
_cell.length_c   1.000
_cell.angle_alpha   90.00
_cell.angle_beta   90.00
_cell.angle_gamma   90.00
#
_symmetry.space_group_name_H-M   'P 1'
#
loop_
_entity.id
_entity.type
_entity.pdbx_description
1 polymer ?
#
loop_
_entity_poly.entity_id
_entity_poly.type
_entity_poly.pdbx_seq_one_letter_code
_entity_poly.pdbx_strand_id
1 'polypeptide(L)' 'QAYILLGQFLLLKKDVPVFQQWLKETFGASSKQAVQCATCLTEWC' A
#
# COMPACT_ATOMS: atom_id res chain seq x y z
N GLN A 1 7.77 7.87 -5.48
CA GLN A 1 6.69 8.80 -5.88
C GLN A 1 5.34 8.12 -5.71
N ALA A 2 4.29 8.86 -5.35
CA ALA A 2 3.00 8.28 -4.92
C ALA A 2 2.26 7.47 -6.00
N TYR A 3 2.43 7.79 -7.28
CA TYR A 3 1.78 7.06 -8.39
C TYR A 3 2.21 5.60 -8.49
N ILE A 4 3.42 5.24 -8.00
CA ILE A 4 3.89 3.84 -7.97
C ILE A 4 3.08 3.04 -6.95
N LEU A 5 2.81 3.63 -5.78
CA LEU A 5 1.99 3.01 -4.74
C LEU A 5 0.55 2.80 -5.22
N LEU A 6 -0.02 3.82 -5.88
CA LEU A 6 -1.36 3.73 -6.47
C LEU A 6 -1.42 2.68 -7.59
N GLY A 7 -0.43 2.67 -8.50
CA GLY A 7 -0.34 1.67 -9.56
C GLY A 7 -0.26 0.25 -9.01
N GLN A 8 0.57 0.03 -8.01
CA GLN A 8 0.68 -1.27 -7.35
C GLN A 8 -0.61 -1.66 -6.61
N PHE A 9 -1.25 -0.70 -5.92
CA PHE A 9 -2.50 -0.93 -5.21
C PHE A 9 -3.64 -1.32 -6.17
N LEU A 10 -3.73 -0.67 -7.33
CA LEU A 10 -4.69 -1.00 -8.38
C LEU A 10 -4.39 -2.37 -9.01
N LEU A 11 -3.12 -2.70 -9.24
CA LEU A 11 -2.70 -4.00 -9.78
C LEU A 11 -3.02 -5.16 -8.82
N LEU A 12 -2.91 -4.91 -7.52
CA LEU A 12 -3.32 -5.81 -6.45
C LEU A 12 -4.83 -5.80 -6.19
N LYS A 13 -5.65 -5.21 -7.07
CA LYS A 13 -7.11 -5.15 -6.95
C LYS A 13 -7.61 -4.55 -5.62
N LYS A 14 -6.87 -3.58 -5.08
CA LYS A 14 -7.15 -2.95 -3.76
C LYS A 14 -7.07 -3.94 -2.57
N ASP A 15 -6.34 -5.05 -2.71
CA ASP A 15 -6.12 -6.00 -1.63
C ASP A 15 -5.15 -5.42 -0.59
N VAL A 16 -5.73 -4.89 0.49
CA VAL A 16 -5.02 -4.21 1.59
C VAL A 16 -3.96 -5.09 2.26
N PRO A 17 -4.25 -6.33 2.71
CA PRO A 17 -3.23 -7.16 3.36
C PRO A 17 -2.07 -7.52 2.42
N VAL A 18 -2.35 -7.82 1.14
CA VAL A 18 -1.28 -8.10 0.17
C VAL A 18 -0.45 -6.85 -0.12
N PHE A 19 -1.08 -5.69 -0.26
CA PHE A 19 -0.38 -4.42 -0.46
C PHE A 19 0.48 -4.05 0.76
N GLN A 20 -0.01 -4.26 1.98
CA GLN A 20 0.77 -4.03 3.20
C GLN A 20 1.99 -4.93 3.30
N GLN A 21 1.86 -6.20 2.94
CA GLN A 21 3.00 -7.13 2.91
C GLN A 21 4.01 -6.69 1.84
N TRP A 22 3.55 -6.34 0.65
CA TRP A 22 4.42 -5.82 -0.40
C TRP A 22 5.16 -4.54 0.02
N LEU A 23 4.49 -3.65 0.75
CA LEU A 23 5.07 -2.39 1.24
C LEU A 23 6.16 -2.65 2.31
N LYS A 24 5.95 -3.67 3.14
CA LYS A 24 6.95 -4.17 4.11
C LYS A 24 8.16 -4.78 3.39
N GLU A 25 7.94 -5.64 2.41
CA GLU A 25 9.02 -6.34 1.70
C GLU A 25 9.82 -5.40 0.77
N THR A 26 9.15 -4.45 0.11
CA THR A 26 9.79 -3.55 -0.87
C THR A 26 10.44 -2.33 -0.22
N PHE A 27 9.81 -1.75 0.80
CA PHE A 27 10.26 -0.50 1.42
C PHE A 27 10.72 -0.66 2.88
N GLY A 28 10.68 -1.87 3.43
CA GLY A 28 11.00 -2.11 4.85
C GLY A 28 10.04 -1.39 5.80
N ALA A 29 8.83 -1.05 5.35
CA ALA A 29 7.90 -0.24 6.12
C ALA A 29 7.44 -0.99 7.39
N SER A 30 7.30 -0.27 8.50
CA SER A 30 6.72 -0.84 9.71
C SER A 30 5.22 -1.15 9.52
N SER A 31 4.67 -2.06 10.34
CA SER A 31 3.24 -2.39 10.30
C SER A 31 2.32 -1.16 10.40
N LYS A 32 2.70 -0.15 11.20
CA LYS A 32 1.94 1.11 11.29
C LYS A 32 1.98 1.91 9.98
N GLN A 33 3.16 2.08 9.38
CA GLN A 33 3.33 2.84 8.14
C GLN A 33 2.60 2.17 6.97
N ALA A 34 2.68 0.84 6.87
CA ALA A 34 1.96 0.07 5.85
C ALA A 34 0.44 0.23 5.99
N VAL A 35 -0.09 0.16 7.22
CA VAL A 35 -1.52 0.40 7.51
C VAL A 35 -1.91 1.82 7.12
N GLN A 36 -1.19 2.84 7.60
CA GLN A 36 -1.51 4.24 7.30
C GLN A 36 -1.47 4.54 5.80
N CYS A 37 -0.49 4.01 5.05
CA CYS A 37 -0.44 4.17 3.59
C CYS A 37 -1.61 3.48 2.90
N ALA A 38 -1.92 2.24 3.29
CA ALA A 38 -3.03 1.50 2.68
C ALA A 38 -4.38 2.18 2.95
N THR A 39 -4.61 2.65 4.19
CA THR A 39 -5.82 3.40 4.55
C THR A 39 -5.92 4.69 3.74
N CYS A 40 -4.84 5.47 3.66
CA CYS A 40 -4.85 6.72 2.89
C CYS A 40 -5.14 6.47 1.40
N LEU A 41 -4.55 5.44 0.79
CA LEU A 41 -4.83 5.06 -0.61
C LEU A 41 -6.26 4.54 -0.82
N THR A 42 -6.85 3.91 0.19
CA THR A 42 -8.24 3.43 0.15
C THR A 42 -9.21 4.59 0.28
N GLU A 43 -8.94 5.57 1.15
CA GLU A 43 -9.77 6.78 1.28
C GLU A 43 -9.72 7.68 0.05
N TRP A 44 -8.57 7.69 -0.65
CA TRP A 44 -8.39 8.51 -1.85
C TRP A 44 -9.09 7.93 -3.09
N CYS A 45 -9.49 6.66 -3.08
CA CYS A 45 -9.81 5.88 -4.28
C CYS A 45 -11.09 5.04 -4.17
#